data_AF-A0A3B9D1A3-F1
#
_entry.id   AF-A0A3B9D1A3-F1
#
_cell.length_a   1.000
_cell.length_b   1.000
_cell.length_c   1.000
_cell.angle_alpha   90.00
_cell.angle_beta   90.00
_cell.angle_gamma   90.00
#
_symmetry.space_group_name_H-M   'P 1'
#
loop_
_entity.id
_entity.type
_entity.pdbx_description
1 polymer ?
#
loop_
_entity_poly.entity_id
_entity_poly.type
_entity_poly.pdbx_seq_one_letter_code
_entity_poly.pdbx_strand_id
1 'polypeptide(L)'
;MIPIEPFQGAPGEETPQECETWCCGEDWPGYRMLGDKCELITDFHYFELERFRNEPPEDADYYEELKQHYASARKAFEEHRQFFRTHGWLSGAPNNPESADDDDDSRMSIVGKFGGVSRDGNWWCNGNGIPSRFSYYPDATGYGEDAALPRTEDERDFVFVGSAEVYHFLNDTNAYLMLFYDPVERVVLTTFGWTQDSHRNAGPRLVALAHSKPE
;
A
#
# COMPACT_ATOMS: atom_id res chain seq x y z
N MET A 1 10.14 0.21 1.04
CA MET A 1 9.66 -1.13 0.62
C MET A 1 8.15 -1.06 0.67
N ILE A 2 7.45 -1.31 -0.44
CA ILE A 2 5.99 -1.37 -0.43
C ILE A 2 5.64 -2.76 0.10
N PRO A 3 4.80 -2.90 1.14
CA PRO A 3 4.34 -4.22 1.54
C PRO A 3 3.52 -4.84 0.41
N ILE A 4 3.77 -6.12 0.14
CA ILE A 4 3.08 -6.91 -0.91
C ILE A 4 1.71 -7.41 -0.40
N GLU A 5 1.48 -7.27 0.91
CA GLU A 5 0.20 -7.50 1.56
C GLU A 5 -0.76 -6.34 1.32
N PRO A 6 -2.06 -6.60 1.41
CA PRO A 6 -2.70 -7.87 1.79
C PRO A 6 -2.88 -8.82 0.60
N PHE A 7 -2.99 -10.13 0.87
CA PHE A 7 -3.61 -11.07 -0.07
C PHE A 7 -5.14 -10.95 0.00
N GLN A 8 -5.67 -10.85 1.21
CA GLN A 8 -7.06 -10.52 1.51
C GLN A 8 -7.13 -9.49 2.64
N GLY A 9 -8.15 -8.64 2.61
CA GLY A 9 -8.36 -7.66 3.68
C GLY A 9 -7.45 -6.44 3.60
N ALA A 10 -6.94 -6.01 4.74
CA ALA A 10 -5.94 -4.95 4.91
C ALA A 10 -4.62 -5.50 5.52
N PRO A 11 -3.45 -4.90 5.23
CA PRO A 11 -2.21 -5.28 5.91
C PRO A 11 -2.40 -5.19 7.42
N GLY A 12 -2.14 -6.28 8.12
CA GLY A 12 -2.27 -6.35 9.56
C GLY A 12 -3.67 -6.33 10.16
N GLU A 13 -4.72 -6.61 9.38
CA GLU A 13 -6.09 -6.87 9.89
C GLU A 13 -6.12 -8.03 10.88
N GLU A 14 -5.37 -9.09 10.61
CA GLU A 14 -5.24 -10.29 11.47
C GLU A 14 -3.91 -10.31 12.25
N THR A 15 -3.32 -9.13 12.48
CA THR A 15 -2.06 -9.00 13.21
C THR A 15 -2.21 -9.42 14.67
N PRO A 16 -1.28 -10.22 15.23
CA PRO A 16 -1.26 -10.50 16.66
C PRO A 16 -1.13 -9.23 17.49
N GLN A 17 -1.84 -9.14 18.61
CA GLN A 17 -1.87 -7.93 19.46
C GLN A 17 -0.47 -7.45 19.90
N GLU A 18 0.49 -8.35 20.06
CA GLU A 18 1.88 -8.04 20.41
C GLU A 18 2.65 -7.26 19.31
N CYS A 19 2.16 -7.33 18.07
CA CYS A 19 2.71 -6.58 16.94
C CYS A 19 2.01 -5.23 16.75
N GLU A 20 0.92 -4.96 17.47
CA GLU A 20 0.27 -3.65 17.44
C GLU A 20 1.13 -2.61 18.18
N THR A 21 1.37 -1.49 17.52
CA THR A 21 1.99 -0.31 18.14
C THR A 21 1.20 0.92 17.74
N TRP A 22 1.48 2.07 18.37
CA TRP A 22 0.84 3.33 17.98
C TRP A 22 1.01 3.64 16.48
N CYS A 23 2.14 3.22 15.91
CA CYS A 23 2.47 3.43 14.51
C CYS A 23 2.33 2.17 13.65
N CYS A 24 1.79 1.08 14.20
CA CYS A 24 1.58 -0.19 13.50
C CYS A 24 0.21 -0.76 13.88
N GLY A 25 -0.81 -0.44 13.09
CA GLY A 25 -2.13 -1.05 13.17
C GLY A 25 -2.56 -1.60 11.80
N GLU A 26 -3.80 -2.06 11.71
CA GLU A 26 -4.41 -2.43 10.43
C GLU A 26 -4.26 -1.30 9.40
N ASP A 27 -3.74 -1.61 8.22
CA ASP A 27 -3.45 -0.70 7.10
C ASP A 27 -2.42 0.42 7.39
N TRP A 28 -1.64 0.28 8.46
CA TRP A 28 -0.66 1.28 8.89
C TRP A 28 0.71 0.69 9.26
N PRO A 29 1.49 0.11 8.34
CA PRO A 29 2.86 -0.28 8.66
C PRO A 29 3.75 0.95 8.85
N GLY A 30 4.22 1.15 10.09
CA GLY A 30 5.15 2.22 10.46
C GLY A 30 6.61 1.80 10.45
N TYR A 31 7.47 2.74 10.07
CA TYR A 31 8.90 2.53 9.95
C TYR A 31 9.69 3.64 10.64
N ARG A 32 10.77 3.29 11.34
CA ARG A 32 11.73 4.24 11.88
C ARG A 32 12.83 4.50 10.86
N MET A 33 13.14 5.77 10.62
CA MET A 33 14.27 6.16 9.77
C MET A 33 15.61 6.00 10.52
N LEU A 34 16.49 5.20 9.94
CA LEU A 34 17.87 4.98 10.38
C LEU A 34 18.84 5.52 9.31
N GLY A 35 19.05 6.84 9.32
CA GLY A 35 19.84 7.51 8.29
C GLY A 35 19.09 7.54 6.95
N ASP A 36 19.63 6.85 5.94
CA ASP A 36 19.05 6.66 4.61
C ASP A 36 18.25 5.35 4.48
N LYS A 37 18.06 4.62 5.59
CA LYS A 37 17.32 3.36 5.65
C LYS A 37 16.09 3.49 6.54
N CYS A 38 15.20 2.51 6.41
CA CYS A 38 14.04 2.35 7.27
C CYS A 38 14.06 0.98 7.94
N GLU A 39 13.55 0.90 9.16
CA GLU A 39 13.31 -0.32 9.91
C GLU A 39 11.84 -0.37 10.32
N LEU A 40 11.18 -1.53 10.19
CA LEU A 40 9.79 -1.70 10.66
C LEU A 40 9.75 -1.46 12.18
N ILE A 41 8.78 -0.67 12.67
CA ILE A 41 8.70 -0.34 14.09
C ILE A 41 8.29 -1.55 14.93
N THR A 42 7.52 -2.46 14.34
CA THR A 42 7.03 -3.68 14.96
C THR A 42 7.75 -4.93 14.41
N ASP A 43 7.35 -6.09 14.92
CA ASP A 43 7.83 -7.39 14.47
C ASP A 43 7.29 -7.75 13.08
N PHE A 44 8.08 -8.51 12.30
CA PHE A 44 7.68 -8.94 10.96
C PHE A 44 6.46 -9.87 10.94
N HIS A 45 6.09 -10.50 12.06
CA HIS A 45 4.84 -11.26 12.19
C HIS A 45 3.58 -10.38 12.06
N TYR A 46 3.73 -9.04 11.97
CA TYR A 46 2.71 -8.14 11.44
C TYR A 46 2.23 -8.57 10.04
N PHE A 47 3.13 -9.11 9.20
CA PHE A 47 2.81 -9.62 7.88
C PHE A 47 2.45 -11.11 7.94
N GLU A 48 1.31 -11.47 7.36
CA GLU A 48 0.77 -12.83 7.35
C GLU A 48 1.77 -13.87 6.85
N LEU A 49 2.49 -13.59 5.75
CA LEU A 49 3.43 -14.58 5.21
C LEU A 49 4.56 -14.91 6.18
N GLU A 50 5.03 -13.94 6.96
CA GLU A 50 6.07 -14.17 7.96
C GLU A 50 5.49 -14.86 9.20
N ARG A 51 4.29 -14.48 9.65
CA ARG A 51 3.55 -15.18 10.72
C ARG A 51 3.34 -16.66 10.42
N PHE A 52 2.80 -16.95 9.25
CA PHE A 52 2.41 -18.31 8.86
C PHE A 52 3.59 -19.24 8.54
N ARG A 53 4.84 -18.74 8.55
CA ARG A 53 6.03 -19.62 8.53
C ARG A 53 6.15 -20.47 9.78
N ASN A 54 5.77 -19.92 10.93
CA ASN A 54 5.87 -20.59 12.23
C ASN A 54 4.51 -21.06 12.73
N GLU A 55 3.44 -20.35 12.36
CA GLU A 55 2.08 -20.60 12.82
C GLU A 55 1.13 -20.73 11.62
N PRO A 56 1.17 -21.83 10.83
CA PRO A 56 0.35 -21.96 9.63
C PRO A 56 -1.14 -21.76 9.92
N PRO A 57 -1.91 -21.15 9.01
CA PRO A 57 -3.34 -21.00 9.18
C PRO A 57 -4.03 -22.37 9.16
N GLU A 58 -5.25 -22.44 9.70
CA GLU A 58 -6.05 -23.69 9.66
C GLU A 58 -6.36 -24.14 8.23
N ASP A 59 -6.54 -23.18 7.33
CA ASP A 59 -6.76 -23.42 5.91
C ASP A 59 -5.42 -23.51 5.16
N ALA A 60 -5.03 -24.73 4.79
CA ALA A 60 -3.80 -24.98 4.04
C ALA A 60 -3.84 -24.42 2.61
N ASP A 61 -5.03 -24.39 1.98
CA ASP A 61 -5.18 -23.86 0.62
C ASP A 61 -4.95 -22.34 0.64
N TYR A 62 -5.48 -21.64 1.65
CA TYR A 62 -5.20 -20.22 1.88
C TYR A 62 -3.69 -19.92 1.95
N TYR A 63 -2.92 -20.73 2.68
CA TYR A 63 -1.48 -20.49 2.79
C TYR A 63 -0.71 -20.72 1.47
N GLU A 64 -1.12 -21.71 0.67
CA GLU A 64 -0.56 -21.90 -0.66
C GLU A 64 -0.89 -20.73 -1.60
N GLU A 65 -2.13 -20.25 -1.58
CA GLU A 65 -2.56 -19.09 -2.36
C GLU A 65 -1.81 -17.82 -1.94
N LEU A 66 -1.65 -17.57 -0.64
CA LEU A 66 -0.86 -16.45 -0.11
C LEU A 66 0.59 -16.48 -0.63
N LYS A 67 1.23 -17.65 -0.61
CA LYS A 67 2.60 -17.81 -1.15
C LYS A 67 2.65 -17.54 -2.66
N GLN A 68 1.65 -17.98 -3.41
CA GLN A 68 1.55 -17.73 -4.84
C GLN A 68 1.34 -16.24 -5.14
N HIS A 69 0.48 -15.56 -4.39
CA HIS A 69 0.27 -14.11 -4.47
C HIS A 69 1.57 -13.35 -4.28
N TYR A 70 2.30 -13.64 -3.19
CA TYR A 70 3.59 -13.03 -2.92
C TYR A 70 4.64 -13.28 -4.01
N ALA A 71 4.71 -14.51 -4.53
CA ALA A 71 5.61 -14.85 -5.62
C ALA A 71 5.25 -14.07 -6.90
N SER A 72 3.97 -13.96 -7.22
CA SER A 72 3.45 -13.23 -8.37
C SER A 72 3.74 -11.72 -8.27
N ALA A 73 3.40 -11.11 -7.13
CA ALA A 73 3.64 -9.69 -6.88
C ALA A 73 5.13 -9.35 -6.92
N ARG A 74 5.99 -10.20 -6.34
CA ARG A 74 7.45 -10.01 -6.38
C ARG A 74 8.01 -10.13 -7.80
N LYS A 75 7.48 -11.06 -8.59
CA LYS A 75 7.83 -11.20 -10.00
C LYS A 75 7.42 -9.95 -10.78
N ALA A 76 6.18 -9.49 -10.62
CA ALA A 76 5.67 -8.28 -11.27
C ALA A 76 6.52 -7.06 -10.92
N PHE A 77 6.84 -6.87 -9.64
CA PHE A 77 7.70 -5.78 -9.19
C PHE A 77 9.08 -5.79 -9.85
N GLU A 78 9.72 -6.96 -9.94
CA GLU A 78 11.04 -7.06 -10.58
C GLU A 78 10.96 -6.83 -12.09
N GLU A 79 9.89 -7.26 -12.76
CA GLU A 79 9.63 -6.98 -14.17
C GLU A 79 9.50 -5.47 -14.43
N HIS A 80 8.67 -4.76 -13.65
CA HIS A 80 8.52 -3.30 -13.73
C HIS A 80 9.84 -2.57 -13.41
N ARG A 81 10.57 -3.02 -12.39
CA ARG A 81 11.86 -2.47 -12.01
C ARG A 81 12.90 -2.64 -13.12
N GLN A 82 12.94 -3.81 -13.76
CA GLN A 82 13.87 -4.08 -14.86
C GLN A 82 13.50 -3.26 -16.10
N PHE A 83 12.21 -3.11 -16.40
CA PHE A 83 11.73 -2.26 -17.47
C PHE A 83 12.14 -0.80 -17.22
N PHE A 84 11.90 -0.29 -16.01
CA PHE A 84 12.29 1.07 -15.60
C PHE A 84 13.78 1.31 -15.75
N ARG A 85 14.62 0.37 -15.31
CA ARG A 85 16.08 0.47 -15.45
C ARG A 85 16.54 0.54 -16.90
N THR A 86 15.80 -0.10 -17.80
CA THR A 86 16.16 -0.21 -19.22
C THR A 86 15.73 1.03 -20.00
N HIS A 87 14.58 1.62 -19.66
CA HIS A 87 13.94 2.66 -20.48
C HIS A 87 13.80 4.03 -19.76
N GLY A 88 13.94 4.09 -18.44
CA GLY A 88 13.87 5.32 -17.64
C GLY A 88 12.46 5.77 -17.22
N TRP A 89 11.44 4.94 -17.44
CA TRP A 89 10.01 5.20 -17.19
C TRP A 89 9.27 3.93 -16.75
N LEU A 90 8.09 4.07 -16.14
CA LEU A 90 7.22 2.92 -15.83
C LEU A 90 6.21 2.70 -16.96
N SER A 91 5.74 1.47 -17.12
CA SER A 91 4.71 1.08 -18.07
C SER A 91 3.76 0.10 -17.39
N GLY A 92 2.47 0.16 -17.73
CA GLY A 92 1.46 -0.79 -17.24
C GLY A 92 1.54 -2.16 -17.88
N ALA A 93 2.39 -2.34 -18.90
CA ALA A 93 2.59 -3.61 -19.60
C ALA A 93 4.10 -3.87 -19.83
N PRO A 94 4.91 -4.02 -18.75
CA PRO A 94 6.37 -4.11 -18.88
C PRO A 94 6.85 -5.34 -19.67
N ASN A 95 6.01 -6.36 -19.79
CA ASN A 95 6.29 -7.59 -20.55
C ASN A 95 5.91 -7.51 -22.03
N ASN A 96 5.30 -6.41 -22.48
CA ASN A 96 4.94 -6.18 -23.86
C ASN A 96 5.49 -4.84 -24.37
N PRO A 97 6.82 -4.75 -24.58
CA PRO A 97 7.46 -3.50 -25.00
C PRO A 97 7.01 -3.04 -26.40
N GLU A 98 6.49 -3.93 -27.24
CA GLU A 98 5.93 -3.56 -28.55
C GLU A 98 4.56 -2.86 -28.43
N SER A 99 3.86 -3.01 -27.29
CA SER A 99 2.64 -2.24 -26.97
C SER A 99 2.91 -0.97 -26.17
N ALA A 100 4.13 -0.80 -25.67
CA ALA A 100 4.61 0.47 -25.13
C ALA A 100 5.04 1.33 -26.31
N ASP A 101 4.05 1.80 -27.09
CA ASP A 101 4.29 2.88 -28.04
C ASP A 101 4.98 4.02 -27.28
N ASP A 102 5.98 4.67 -27.90
CA ASP A 102 6.72 5.81 -27.33
C ASP A 102 5.82 7.00 -26.95
N ASP A 103 4.52 6.90 -27.22
CA ASP A 103 3.50 7.88 -26.91
C ASP A 103 3.43 8.14 -25.40
N ASP A 104 3.36 9.44 -25.07
CA ASP A 104 3.46 9.98 -23.71
C ASP A 104 2.35 9.43 -22.78
N ASP A 105 1.25 8.97 -23.37
CA ASP A 105 0.08 8.48 -22.64
C ASP A 105 0.30 7.09 -22.00
N SER A 106 1.33 6.33 -22.42
CA SER A 106 1.68 5.04 -21.81
C SER A 106 2.70 5.15 -20.67
N ARG A 107 3.27 6.36 -20.46
CA ARG A 107 4.29 6.66 -19.44
C ARG A 107 3.64 6.76 -18.08
N MET A 108 3.99 5.86 -17.18
CA MET A 108 3.53 5.93 -15.79
C MET A 108 4.56 6.68 -14.92
N SER A 109 4.06 7.53 -14.01
CA SER A 109 4.91 8.22 -13.03
C SER A 109 5.27 7.28 -11.88
N ILE A 110 6.51 7.38 -11.40
CA ILE A 110 6.96 6.70 -10.18
C ILE A 110 6.20 7.22 -8.95
N VAL A 111 5.89 8.52 -8.97
CA VAL A 111 5.20 9.22 -7.88
C VAL A 111 3.96 9.87 -8.47
N GLY A 112 2.78 9.45 -8.00
CA GLY A 112 1.51 10.06 -8.42
C GLY A 112 1.40 11.49 -7.92
N LYS A 113 1.67 11.71 -6.62
CA LYS A 113 1.68 13.04 -5.99
C LYS A 113 2.88 13.20 -5.08
N PHE A 114 3.55 14.34 -5.15
CA PHE A 114 4.61 14.72 -4.22
C PHE A 114 4.22 16.03 -3.50
N GLY A 115 4.18 16.00 -2.17
CA GLY A 115 3.75 17.12 -1.33
C GLY A 115 2.27 17.47 -1.46
N GLY A 116 1.92 18.69 -0.99
CA GLY A 116 0.55 19.16 -0.88
C GLY A 116 -0.17 18.55 0.32
N VAL A 117 -1.50 18.43 0.23
CA VAL A 117 -2.33 17.82 1.27
C VAL A 117 -2.78 16.41 0.90
N SER A 118 -2.94 15.55 1.90
CA SER A 118 -3.67 14.29 1.80
C SER A 118 -5.16 14.54 1.91
N ARG A 119 -5.93 14.09 0.92
CA ARG A 119 -7.40 14.09 1.02
C ARG A 119 -7.86 12.88 1.80
N ASP A 120 -9.04 12.96 2.40
CA ASP A 120 -9.68 11.85 3.07
C ASP A 120 -9.94 10.67 2.12
N GLY A 121 -10.04 9.48 2.70
CA GLY A 121 -10.26 8.22 2.00
C GLY A 121 -10.65 7.10 2.96
N ASN A 122 -10.70 5.87 2.46
CA ASN A 122 -10.95 4.65 3.25
C ASN A 122 -10.04 4.58 4.49
N TRP A 123 -8.75 4.87 4.31
CA TRP A 123 -7.72 4.83 5.35
C TRP A 123 -8.00 5.79 6.51
N TRP A 124 -8.79 6.84 6.26
CA TRP A 124 -9.21 7.79 7.29
C TRP A 124 -10.55 7.40 7.92
N CYS A 125 -11.55 7.03 7.11
CA CYS A 125 -12.91 6.80 7.59
C CYS A 125 -13.16 5.42 8.21
N ASN A 126 -12.30 4.43 7.93
CA ASN A 126 -12.50 3.07 8.45
C ASN A 126 -12.16 2.94 9.93
N GLY A 127 -11.52 3.94 10.55
CA GLY A 127 -11.32 4.01 12.00
C GLY A 127 -10.38 2.94 12.59
N ASN A 128 -9.86 2.03 11.77
CA ASN A 128 -8.94 0.99 12.17
C ASN A 128 -7.50 1.53 12.03
N GLY A 129 -6.75 1.53 13.14
CA GLY A 129 -5.35 1.93 13.18
C GLY A 129 -5.11 3.29 13.82
N ILE A 130 -4.54 4.24 13.06
CA ILE A 130 -3.91 5.44 13.64
C ILE A 130 -4.90 6.60 13.78
N PRO A 131 -5.02 7.23 14.98
CA PRO A 131 -5.87 8.39 15.17
C PRO A 131 -5.54 9.51 14.18
N SER A 132 -6.54 9.96 13.45
CA SER A 132 -6.38 10.99 12.42
C SER A 132 -7.24 12.22 12.71
N ARG A 133 -6.86 13.39 12.16
CA ARG A 133 -7.65 14.62 12.24
C ARG A 133 -7.78 15.32 10.89
N PHE A 134 -8.81 16.14 10.75
CA PHE A 134 -8.85 17.15 9.70
C PHE A 134 -8.11 18.42 10.16
N SER A 135 -7.19 18.87 9.32
CA SER A 135 -6.49 20.14 9.45
C SER A 135 -6.72 20.95 8.18
N TYR A 136 -7.16 22.20 8.30
CA TYR A 136 -7.31 23.09 7.14
C TYR A 136 -5.95 23.71 6.77
N TYR A 137 -5.54 23.57 5.52
CA TYR A 137 -4.29 24.13 4.99
C TYR A 137 -4.57 25.28 4.02
N PRO A 138 -4.53 26.54 4.49
CA PRO A 138 -4.65 27.70 3.61
C PRO A 138 -3.39 27.84 2.75
N ASP A 139 -3.59 28.05 1.46
CA ASP A 139 -2.60 28.52 0.52
C ASP A 139 -2.36 30.05 0.68
N ALA A 140 -1.45 30.59 -0.13
CA ALA A 140 -1.06 31.99 -0.09
C ALA A 140 -2.21 32.97 -0.44
N THR A 141 -3.31 32.48 -0.99
CA THR A 141 -4.50 33.26 -1.35
C THR A 141 -5.58 33.21 -0.26
N GLY A 142 -5.36 32.42 0.80
CA GLY A 142 -6.33 32.23 1.89
C GLY A 142 -7.46 31.24 1.55
N TYR A 143 -7.47 30.70 0.33
CA TYR A 143 -8.18 29.46 0.02
C TYR A 143 -7.34 28.29 0.51
N GLY A 144 -7.92 27.11 0.69
CA GLY A 144 -7.21 26.00 1.30
C GLY A 144 -7.95 24.69 1.10
N GLU A 145 -7.23 23.61 1.29
CA GLU A 145 -7.77 22.26 1.25
C GLU A 145 -7.80 21.67 2.66
N ASP A 146 -8.86 20.94 2.97
CA ASP A 146 -8.88 20.08 4.15
C ASP A 146 -7.93 18.92 3.93
N ALA A 147 -7.08 18.67 4.92
CA ALA A 147 -6.17 17.55 4.94
C ALA A 147 -6.56 16.58 6.04
N ALA A 148 -6.71 15.30 5.69
CA ALA A 148 -6.74 14.23 6.67
C ALA A 148 -5.30 13.88 7.04
N LEU A 149 -4.93 13.92 8.32
CA LEU A 149 -3.58 13.63 8.78
C LEU A 149 -3.59 12.66 9.97
N PRO A 150 -2.79 11.57 9.90
CA PRO A 150 -2.50 10.75 11.06
C PRO A 150 -1.80 11.56 12.15
N ARG A 151 -1.97 11.16 13.40
CA ARG A 151 -1.36 11.81 14.56
C ARG A 151 -0.40 10.88 15.30
N THR A 152 0.71 11.45 15.75
CA THR A 152 1.62 10.82 16.70
C THR A 152 0.94 10.62 18.06
N GLU A 153 1.57 9.83 18.93
CA GLU A 153 1.04 9.55 20.29
C GLU A 153 0.94 10.83 21.13
N ASP A 154 1.84 11.78 20.90
CA ASP A 154 1.82 13.13 21.51
C ASP A 154 1.02 14.16 20.69
N GLU A 155 0.10 13.70 19.85
CA GLU A 155 -0.90 14.47 19.08
C GLU A 155 -0.37 15.45 18.03
N ARG A 156 0.89 15.33 17.61
CA ARG A 156 1.44 16.09 16.48
C ARG A 156 0.96 15.48 15.16
N ASP A 157 0.83 16.31 14.14
CA ASP A 157 0.51 15.83 12.81
C ASP A 157 1.72 15.20 12.16
N PHE A 158 1.50 14.06 11.52
CA PHE A 158 2.39 13.63 10.46
C PHE A 158 2.30 14.57 9.26
N VAL A 159 3.41 14.72 8.54
CA VAL A 159 3.48 15.48 7.29
C VAL A 159 3.19 14.55 6.12
N PHE A 160 2.24 14.89 5.26
CA PHE A 160 2.05 14.17 4.00
C PHE A 160 3.24 14.41 3.07
N VAL A 161 3.90 13.33 2.65
CA VAL A 161 5.05 13.38 1.75
C VAL A 161 4.61 13.20 0.31
N GLY A 162 3.67 12.29 0.06
CA GLY A 162 3.22 11.98 -1.28
C GLY A 162 2.48 10.65 -1.38
N SER A 163 2.12 10.29 -2.60
CA SER A 163 1.50 9.01 -2.92
C SER A 163 2.02 8.43 -4.24
N ALA A 164 1.95 7.11 -4.36
CA ALA A 164 2.26 6.37 -5.56
C ALA A 164 1.12 5.41 -5.90
N GLU A 165 0.82 5.25 -7.18
CA GLU A 165 -0.17 4.29 -7.67
C GLU A 165 0.44 2.90 -7.66
N VAL A 166 -0.14 1.99 -6.88
CA VAL A 166 0.43 0.66 -6.63
C VAL A 166 0.43 -0.20 -7.90
N TYR A 167 -0.60 -0.04 -8.75
CA TYR A 167 -0.68 -0.77 -10.02
C TYR A 167 0.44 -0.41 -11.02
N HIS A 168 1.20 0.67 -10.80
CA HIS A 168 2.40 0.97 -11.60
C HIS A 168 3.58 0.02 -11.29
N PHE A 169 3.49 -0.71 -10.19
CA PHE A 169 4.55 -1.58 -9.68
C PHE A 169 4.12 -3.04 -9.55
N LEU A 170 2.82 -3.29 -9.42
CA LEU A 170 2.20 -4.60 -9.23
C LEU A 170 1.06 -4.78 -10.25
N ASN A 171 0.80 -6.00 -10.70
CA ASN A 171 -0.17 -6.24 -11.78
C ASN A 171 -1.64 -6.07 -11.35
N ASP A 172 -1.97 -6.29 -10.07
CA ASP A 172 -3.36 -6.56 -9.64
C ASP A 172 -3.80 -5.74 -8.42
N THR A 173 -3.47 -4.44 -8.34
CA THR A 173 -3.88 -3.61 -7.19
C THR A 173 -4.20 -2.17 -7.56
N ASN A 174 -5.48 -1.81 -7.62
CA ASN A 174 -5.93 -0.43 -7.79
C ASN A 174 -5.99 0.31 -6.44
N ALA A 175 -4.82 0.66 -5.92
CA ALA A 175 -4.65 1.43 -4.70
C ALA A 175 -3.56 2.49 -4.85
N TYR A 176 -3.57 3.48 -3.97
CA TYR A 176 -2.52 4.45 -3.77
C TYR A 176 -1.77 4.11 -2.50
N LEU A 177 -0.46 3.89 -2.58
CA LEU A 177 0.38 3.90 -1.39
C LEU A 177 0.56 5.36 -0.97
N MET A 178 0.12 5.70 0.23
CA MET A 178 0.29 7.03 0.80
C MET A 178 1.45 7.04 1.79
N LEU A 179 2.22 8.12 1.80
CA LEU A 179 3.42 8.27 2.62
C LEU A 179 3.30 9.49 3.52
N PHE A 180 3.50 9.27 4.81
CA PHE A 180 3.46 10.29 5.85
C PHE A 180 4.75 10.25 6.67
N TYR A 181 5.18 11.39 7.21
CA TYR A 181 6.44 11.50 7.94
C TYR A 181 6.33 12.38 9.18
N ASP A 182 6.76 11.86 10.33
CA ASP A 182 7.02 12.64 11.53
C ASP A 182 8.51 13.05 11.55
N PRO A 183 8.85 14.34 11.42
CA PRO A 183 10.24 14.80 11.47
C PRO A 183 10.88 14.71 12.86
N VAL A 184 10.11 14.65 13.95
CA VAL A 184 10.65 14.65 15.32
C VAL A 184 11.10 13.25 15.70
N GLU A 185 10.21 12.26 15.64
CA GLU A 185 10.55 10.85 15.93
C GLU A 185 11.20 10.15 14.74
N ARG A 186 11.21 10.81 13.58
CA ARG A 186 11.73 10.30 12.31
C ARG A 186 11.02 9.00 11.91
N VAL A 187 9.70 8.99 12.06
CA VAL A 187 8.83 7.87 11.71
C VAL A 187 8.19 8.12 10.36
N VAL A 188 8.21 7.12 9.50
CA VAL A 188 7.48 7.06 8.25
C VAL A 188 6.26 6.17 8.45
N LEU A 189 5.08 6.66 8.13
CA LEU A 189 3.87 5.86 8.05
C LEU A 189 3.49 5.66 6.60
N THR A 190 3.05 4.45 6.28
CA THR A 190 2.39 4.16 5.00
C THR A 190 1.01 3.60 5.23
N THR A 191 0.11 3.85 4.29
CA THR A 191 -1.25 3.29 4.25
C THR A 191 -1.72 3.17 2.80
N PHE A 192 -2.83 2.49 2.55
CA PHE A 192 -3.38 2.29 1.22
C PHE A 192 -4.70 3.05 1.04
N GLY A 193 -4.70 4.02 0.12
CA GLY A 193 -5.90 4.70 -0.34
C GLY A 193 -6.55 3.97 -1.52
N TRP A 194 -7.85 3.69 -1.45
CA TRP A 194 -8.65 3.23 -2.57
C TRP A 194 -9.98 3.98 -2.64
N THR A 195 -10.48 4.22 -3.85
CA THR A 195 -11.79 4.85 -4.08
C THR A 195 -12.89 3.79 -4.09
N GLN A 196 -14.03 3.99 -3.43
CA GLN A 196 -15.14 3.00 -3.37
C GLN A 196 -15.64 2.48 -4.73
N ASP A 197 -15.43 3.19 -5.84
CA ASP A 197 -15.72 2.67 -7.19
C ASP A 197 -14.90 1.42 -7.55
N SER A 198 -13.78 1.18 -6.86
CA SER A 198 -12.99 -0.04 -6.98
C SER A 198 -13.69 -1.27 -6.36
N HIS A 199 -14.71 -1.13 -5.49
CA HIS A 199 -15.48 -2.28 -5.03
C HIS A 199 -16.37 -2.90 -6.12
N ARG A 200 -16.60 -2.23 -7.25
CA ARG A 200 -17.28 -2.87 -8.39
C ARG A 200 -16.36 -3.78 -9.20
N ASN A 201 -15.04 -3.61 -9.12
CA ASN A 201 -14.08 -4.31 -10.00
C ASN A 201 -12.75 -4.78 -9.36
N ALA A 202 -12.48 -4.56 -8.07
CA ALA A 202 -11.18 -4.81 -7.45
C ALA A 202 -11.24 -5.45 -6.05
N GLY A 203 -12.27 -6.25 -5.76
CA GLY A 203 -11.96 -7.47 -4.99
C GLY A 203 -11.26 -8.43 -5.96
N PRO A 204 -10.26 -9.22 -5.55
CA PRO A 204 -9.85 -10.38 -6.34
C PRO A 204 -11.11 -11.22 -6.57
N ARG A 205 -11.63 -11.19 -7.81
CA ARG A 205 -12.73 -12.06 -8.21
C ARG A 205 -12.17 -13.46 -8.26
N LEU A 206 -12.26 -14.17 -7.14
CA LEU A 206 -12.36 -15.63 -7.12
C LEU A 206 -13.63 -16.00 -7.92
N VAL A 207 -13.48 -16.09 -9.24
CA VAL A 207 -14.38 -16.91 -10.04
C VAL A 207 -13.96 -18.34 -9.76
N ALA A 208 -14.56 -18.94 -8.74
CA ALA A 208 -14.56 -20.38 -8.58
C ALA A 208 -15.24 -20.98 -9.81
N LEU A 209 -14.46 -21.36 -10.82
CA LEU A 209 -14.89 -22.27 -11.88
C LEU A 209 -15.02 -23.66 -11.26
N ALA A 210 -16.11 -23.89 -10.53
CA ALA A 210 -16.57 -25.22 -10.22
C ALA A 210 -17.00 -25.88 -11.55
N HIS A 211 -16.11 -26.67 -12.14
CA HIS A 211 -16.50 -27.64 -13.15
C HIS A 211 -17.35 -28.73 -12.48
N SER A 212 -18.66 -28.53 -12.51
CA SER A 212 -19.61 -29.62 -12.39
C SER A 212 -19.38 -30.58 -13.55
N LYS A 213 -18.87 -31.78 -13.23
CA LYS A 213 -19.02 -32.92 -14.13
C LYS A 213 -20.52 -33.29 -14.16
N PRO A 214 -21.12 -33.46 -15.34
CA PRO A 214 -22.43 -34.09 -15.42
C PRO A 214 -22.30 -35.59 -15.13
N GLU A 215 -23.41 -36.12 -14.62
CA GLU A 215 -23.66 -37.50 -14.18
C GLU A 215 -23.22 -38.60 -15.16
#